data_AF-A0A7I7Q0E8-F1
#
_entry.id   AF-A0A7I7Q0E8-F1
#
_cell.length_a   1.000
_cell.length_b   1.000
_cell.length_c   1.000
_cell.angle_alpha   90.00
_cell.angle_beta   90.00
_cell.angle_gamma   90.00
#
_symmetry.space_group_name_H-M   'P 1'
#
loop_
_entity.id
_entity.type
_entity.pdbx_description
1 polymer ?
#
loop_
_entity_poly.entity_id
_entity_poly.type
_entity_poly.pdbx_seq_one_letter_code
_entity_poly.pdbx_strand_id
1 'polypeptide(L)'
;MAWNRTHLAHAQQTVAQLLESVIDAAKGLKLAKLEGDAAFFWASDGNANVLVSDRLWRMRHSFLARRQRIKADIACECASCRQLDSLSLKFVAHEGEVATQKVKRHVELAGVDVILVHRMLKNQVPVPEYVLMTDTVAASLDESIRGLSVPLTHDFEGIGETSTHYIDLATSEAPPAPPQRGLADSG
;
A
#
# COMPACT_ATOMS: atom_id res chain seq x y z
N MET A 1 1.04 30.89 -6.64
CA MET A 1 0.02 30.01 -7.23
C MET A 1 -1.26 30.13 -6.42
N ALA A 2 -2.35 30.65 -7.01
CA ALA A 2 -3.63 30.80 -6.31
C ALA A 2 -4.36 29.45 -6.30
N TRP A 3 -4.35 28.78 -5.15
CA TRP A 3 -5.18 27.62 -4.89
C TRP A 3 -6.64 28.09 -4.84
N ASN A 4 -7.43 27.78 -5.87
CA ASN A 4 -8.87 28.04 -5.85
C ASN A 4 -9.63 26.76 -5.51
N ARG A 5 -10.91 26.91 -5.15
CA ARG A 5 -11.79 25.81 -4.73
C ARG A 5 -11.87 24.67 -5.75
N THR A 6 -11.77 24.99 -7.04
CA THR A 6 -11.81 24.02 -8.15
C THR A 6 -10.60 23.09 -8.16
N HIS A 7 -9.39 23.63 -7.97
CA HIS A 7 -8.16 22.81 -7.93
C HIS A 7 -8.22 21.77 -6.80
N LEU A 8 -8.66 22.20 -5.61
CA LEU A 8 -8.77 21.33 -4.45
C LEU A 8 -9.84 20.25 -4.66
N ALA A 9 -11.00 20.62 -5.18
CA ALA A 9 -12.08 19.67 -5.47
C ALA A 9 -11.63 18.58 -6.45
N HIS A 10 -10.95 18.95 -7.55
CA HIS A 10 -10.43 17.97 -8.50
C HIS A 10 -9.32 17.09 -7.91
N ALA A 11 -8.44 17.65 -7.08
CA ALA A 11 -7.42 16.86 -6.38
C ALA A 11 -8.06 15.82 -5.46
N GLN A 12 -9.02 16.22 -4.63
CA GLN A 12 -9.75 15.32 -3.73
C GLN A 12 -10.52 14.24 -4.50
N GLN A 13 -11.23 14.62 -5.57
CA GLN A 13 -11.96 13.66 -6.40
C GLN A 13 -11.02 12.67 -7.09
N THR A 14 -9.84 13.12 -7.53
CA THR A 14 -8.83 12.25 -8.15
C THR A 14 -8.28 11.24 -7.13
N VAL A 15 -7.87 11.71 -5.96
CA VAL A 15 -7.35 10.87 -4.88
C VAL A 15 -8.38 9.84 -4.44
N ALA A 16 -9.65 10.25 -4.24
CA ALA A 16 -10.73 9.34 -3.87
C ALA A 16 -10.89 8.21 -4.90
N GLN A 17 -10.97 8.56 -6.19
CA GLN A 17 -11.12 7.59 -7.28
C GLN A 17 -9.93 6.62 -7.38
N LEU A 18 -8.71 7.09 -7.13
CA LEU A 18 -7.52 6.25 -7.10
C LEU A 18 -7.53 5.32 -5.89
N LEU A 19 -7.87 5.83 -4.70
CA LEU A 19 -7.91 5.06 -3.48
C LEU A 19 -9.00 3.98 -3.51
N GLU A 20 -10.19 4.29 -4.04
CA GLU A 20 -11.25 3.32 -4.31
C GLU A 20 -10.73 2.16 -5.17
N SER A 21 -10.03 2.45 -6.26
CA SER A 21 -9.49 1.40 -7.14
C SER A 21 -8.45 0.51 -6.46
N VAL A 22 -7.68 1.05 -5.51
CA VAL A 22 -6.72 0.30 -4.70
C VAL A 22 -7.44 -0.59 -3.69
N ILE A 23 -8.48 -0.06 -3.02
CA ILE A 23 -9.32 -0.79 -2.06
C ILE A 23 -10.03 -1.96 -2.74
N ASP A 24 -10.63 -1.75 -3.91
CA ASP A 24 -11.34 -2.78 -4.67
C ASP A 24 -10.40 -3.93 -5.09
N ALA A 25 -9.12 -3.63 -5.31
CA ALA A 25 -8.10 -4.61 -5.66
C ALA A 25 -7.51 -5.37 -4.45
N ALA A 26 -7.73 -4.86 -3.22
CA ALA A 26 -7.17 -5.37 -1.96
C ALA A 26 -7.84 -6.67 -1.45
N LYS A 27 -8.21 -7.58 -2.37
CA LYS A 27 -8.93 -8.83 -2.05
C LYS A 27 -8.22 -9.63 -0.97
N GLY A 28 -9.01 -10.09 0.01
CA GLY A 28 -8.56 -10.89 1.14
C GLY A 28 -7.85 -10.09 2.25
N LEU A 29 -7.87 -8.75 2.18
CA LEU A 29 -7.52 -7.87 3.27
C LEU A 29 -8.78 -7.16 3.77
N LYS A 30 -8.86 -6.88 5.08
CA LYS A 30 -9.95 -6.10 5.67
C LYS A 30 -9.54 -4.64 5.77
N LEU A 31 -10.34 -3.74 5.21
CA LEU A 31 -10.16 -2.30 5.40
C LEU A 31 -10.53 -1.93 6.84
N ALA A 32 -9.57 -1.43 7.62
CA ALA A 32 -9.80 -0.93 8.97
C ALA A 32 -10.32 0.51 8.96
N LYS A 33 -9.62 1.40 8.24
CA LYS A 33 -9.95 2.83 8.16
C LYS A 33 -9.27 3.51 6.96
N LEU A 34 -9.76 4.71 6.65
CA LEU A 34 -9.13 5.66 5.72
C LEU A 34 -8.50 6.80 6.51
N GLU A 35 -7.31 7.22 6.10
CA GLU A 35 -6.52 8.29 6.74
C GLU A 35 -6.04 9.29 5.68
N GLY A 36 -6.90 10.24 5.32
CA GLY A 36 -6.61 11.16 4.23
C GLY A 36 -6.57 10.43 2.88
N ASP A 37 -5.38 10.28 2.30
CA ASP A 37 -5.12 9.57 1.04
C ASP A 37 -4.60 8.13 1.25
N ALA A 38 -4.52 7.66 2.49
CA ALA A 38 -4.10 6.31 2.83
C ALA A 38 -5.27 5.41 3.22
N ALA A 39 -5.16 4.12 2.88
CA ALA A 39 -6.07 3.07 3.34
C ALA A 39 -5.31 2.08 4.21
N PHE A 40 -5.81 1.85 5.43
CA PHE A 40 -5.20 0.94 6.38
C PHE A 40 -5.92 -0.42 6.35
N PHE A 41 -5.15 -1.47 6.04
CA PHE A 41 -5.66 -2.83 5.88
C PHE A 41 -5.05 -3.78 6.90
N TRP A 42 -5.75 -4.87 7.21
CA TRP A 42 -5.25 -5.94 8.05
C TRP A 42 -5.79 -7.32 7.65
N ALA A 43 -5.12 -8.38 8.09
CA ALA A 43 -5.58 -9.76 8.01
C ALA A 43 -5.02 -10.56 9.20
N SER A 44 -5.86 -11.36 9.87
CA SER A 44 -5.45 -12.21 11.01
C SER A 44 -4.56 -13.38 10.57
N ASP A 45 -4.90 -14.00 9.44
CA ASP A 45 -4.23 -15.18 8.89
C ASP A 45 -3.59 -14.81 7.54
N GLY A 46 -2.93 -13.64 7.53
CA GLY A 46 -2.25 -13.12 6.36
C GLY A 46 -1.09 -14.02 5.96
N ASN A 47 -0.77 -14.04 4.67
CA ASN A 47 0.46 -14.63 4.17
C ASN A 47 1.31 -13.50 3.57
N ALA A 48 2.39 -13.13 4.26
CA ALA A 48 3.30 -12.05 3.85
C ALA A 48 3.85 -12.25 2.43
N ASN A 49 4.21 -13.49 2.07
CA ASN A 49 4.69 -13.81 0.73
C ASN A 49 3.61 -13.54 -0.33
N VAL A 50 2.38 -14.01 -0.13
CA VAL A 50 1.26 -13.75 -1.06
C VAL A 50 0.92 -12.26 -1.12
N LEU A 51 0.97 -11.55 0.02
CA LEU A 51 0.75 -10.10 0.09
C LEU A 51 1.73 -9.38 -0.85
N VAL A 52 3.03 -9.61 -0.68
CA VAL A 52 4.09 -8.90 -1.41
C VAL A 52 4.22 -9.37 -2.85
N SER A 53 4.10 -10.68 -3.12
CA SER A 53 4.29 -11.25 -4.47
C SER A 53 3.10 -11.07 -5.41
N ASP A 54 1.87 -10.92 -4.89
CA ASP A 54 0.65 -10.82 -5.71
C ASP A 54 -0.20 -9.60 -5.35
N ARG A 55 -0.63 -9.48 -4.09
CA ARG A 55 -1.71 -8.55 -3.74
C ARG A 55 -1.31 -7.09 -3.95
N LEU A 56 -0.12 -6.70 -3.52
CA LEU A 56 0.39 -5.34 -3.70
C LEU A 56 0.58 -5.00 -5.18
N TRP A 57 1.00 -5.95 -6.01
CA TRP A 57 1.08 -5.78 -7.47
C TRP A 57 -0.29 -5.57 -8.10
N ARG A 58 -1.31 -6.35 -7.71
CA ARG A 58 -2.69 -6.12 -8.18
C ARG A 58 -3.22 -4.75 -7.80
N MET A 59 -2.97 -4.31 -6.56
CA MET A 59 -3.34 -2.97 -6.09
C MET A 59 -2.64 -1.88 -6.91
N ARG A 60 -1.34 -2.03 -7.16
CA ARG A 60 -0.56 -1.14 -8.03
C ARG A 60 -1.12 -1.08 -9.45
N HIS A 61 -1.38 -2.23 -10.08
CA HIS A 61 -1.95 -2.26 -11.42
C HIS A 61 -3.30 -1.57 -11.51
N SER A 62 -4.16 -1.76 -10.49
CA SER A 62 -5.45 -1.06 -10.41
C SER A 62 -5.29 0.46 -10.33
N PHE A 63 -4.36 0.93 -9.48
CA PHE A 63 -4.01 2.34 -9.37
C PHE A 63 -3.53 2.93 -10.70
N LEU A 64 -2.57 2.29 -11.37
CA LEU A 64 -2.02 2.76 -12.64
C LEU A 64 -3.09 2.79 -13.74
N ALA A 65 -3.92 1.74 -13.84
CA ALA A 65 -5.03 1.68 -14.79
C ALA A 65 -6.06 2.78 -14.51
N ARG A 66 -6.37 3.04 -13.23
CA ARG A 66 -7.31 4.10 -12.84
C ARG A 66 -6.76 5.49 -13.16
N ARG A 67 -5.48 5.74 -12.86
CA ARG A 67 -4.78 6.99 -13.19
C ARG A 67 -4.83 7.27 -14.69
N GLN A 68 -4.58 6.24 -15.52
CA GLN A 68 -4.63 6.38 -16.97
C GLN A 68 -6.05 6.68 -17.49
N ARG A 69 -7.08 6.05 -16.91
CA ARG A 69 -8.48 6.36 -17.24
C ARG A 69 -8.84 7.80 -16.89
N ILE A 70 -8.52 8.23 -15.67
CA ILE A 70 -8.75 9.63 -15.24
C ILE A 70 -8.06 10.59 -16.21
N LYS A 71 -6.82 10.31 -16.61
CA LYS A 71 -6.08 11.14 -17.57
C LYS A 71 -6.77 11.24 -18.93
N ALA A 72 -7.29 10.13 -19.45
CA ALA A 72 -7.99 10.10 -20.73
C ALA A 72 -9.32 10.88 -20.69
N ASP A 73 -10.00 10.88 -19.54
CA ASP A 73 -11.30 11.52 -19.36
C ASP A 73 -11.23 13.01 -18.98
N ILE A 74 -10.08 13.46 -18.44
CA ILE A 74 -9.90 14.85 -18.00
C ILE A 74 -9.67 15.78 -19.21
N ALA A 75 -10.61 16.71 -19.40
CA ALA A 75 -10.45 17.88 -20.28
C ALA A 75 -9.96 19.15 -19.55
N CYS A 76 -9.64 19.05 -18.25
CA CYS A 76 -9.28 20.18 -17.40
C CYS A 76 -7.75 20.38 -17.32
N GLU A 77 -7.30 21.62 -17.50
CA GLU A 77 -5.88 21.97 -17.41
C GLU A 77 -5.49 22.60 -16.06
N CYS A 78 -6.26 22.42 -14.99
CA CYS A 78 -5.93 23.00 -13.69
C CYS A 78 -4.63 22.41 -13.11
N ALA A 79 -4.03 23.09 -12.12
CA ALA A 79 -2.71 22.69 -11.62
C ALA A 79 -2.68 21.26 -11.04
N SER A 80 -3.75 20.82 -10.38
CA SER A 80 -3.85 19.45 -9.85
C SER A 80 -4.02 18.42 -10.96
N CYS A 81 -4.82 18.69 -11.99
CA CYS A 81 -4.97 17.81 -13.15
C CYS A 81 -3.65 17.62 -13.90
N ARG A 82 -2.84 18.67 -14.05
CA ARG A 82 -1.49 18.57 -14.67
C ARG A 82 -0.50 17.73 -13.87
N GLN A 83 -0.74 17.55 -12.57
CA GLN A 83 0.11 16.77 -11.68
C GLN A 83 -0.30 15.30 -11.58
N LEU A 84 -1.35 14.87 -12.29
CA LEU A 84 -1.86 13.49 -12.20
C LEU A 84 -0.79 12.43 -12.44
N ASP A 85 0.08 12.61 -13.43
CA ASP A 85 1.17 11.68 -13.75
C ASP A 85 2.26 11.59 -12.66
N SER A 86 2.34 12.62 -11.80
CA SER A 86 3.30 12.65 -10.68
C SER A 86 2.80 11.90 -9.44
N LEU A 87 1.54 11.48 -9.42
CA LEU A 87 1.01 10.67 -8.33
C LEU A 87 1.62 9.26 -8.38
N SER A 88 2.33 8.89 -7.32
CA SER A 88 2.86 7.55 -7.09
C SER A 88 2.14 6.85 -5.95
N LEU A 89 2.41 5.56 -5.80
CA LEU A 89 1.86 4.73 -4.74
C LEU A 89 3.00 4.14 -3.91
N LYS A 90 2.83 4.13 -2.59
CA LYS A 90 3.72 3.40 -1.69
C LYS A 90 2.92 2.49 -0.78
N PHE A 91 3.53 1.39 -0.39
CA PHE A 91 2.98 0.47 0.59
C PHE A 91 3.91 0.36 1.79
N VAL A 92 3.32 0.17 2.96
CA VAL A 92 4.03 -0.21 4.18
C VAL A 92 3.42 -1.52 4.68
N ALA A 93 4.25 -2.49 5.03
CA ALA A 93 3.81 -3.81 5.47
C ALA A 93 4.55 -4.24 6.73
N HIS A 94 3.81 -4.79 7.68
CA HIS A 94 4.33 -5.32 8.92
C HIS A 94 3.49 -6.52 9.36
N GLU A 95 4.13 -7.45 10.03
CA GLU A 95 3.49 -8.59 10.69
C GLU A 95 3.89 -8.56 12.17
N GLY A 96 2.87 -8.53 13.04
CA GLY A 96 3.01 -8.32 14.48
C GLY A 96 1.66 -8.44 15.21
N GLU A 97 1.66 -8.12 16.49
CA GLU A 97 0.51 -8.25 17.38
C GLU A 97 -0.44 -7.06 17.28
N VAL A 98 -1.74 -7.37 17.19
CA VAL A 98 -2.78 -6.35 17.10
C VAL A 98 -3.91 -6.69 18.06
N ALA A 99 -4.26 -5.72 18.90
CA ALA A 99 -5.46 -5.76 19.71
C ALA A 99 -6.62 -5.08 18.96
N THR A 100 -7.83 -5.62 19.11
CA THR A 100 -9.05 -4.95 18.67
C THR A 100 -9.69 -4.23 19.84
N GLN A 101 -9.94 -2.93 19.70
CA GLN A 101 -10.63 -2.13 20.71
C GLN A 101 -11.96 -1.64 20.17
N LYS A 102 -13.05 -1.94 20.88
CA LYS A 102 -14.38 -1.44 20.52
C LYS A 102 -14.64 -0.10 21.21
N VAL A 103 -14.83 0.95 20.43
CA VAL A 103 -15.20 2.29 20.91
C VAL A 103 -16.57 2.65 20.33
N LYS A 104 -17.60 2.60 21.18
CA LYS A 104 -19.01 2.70 20.77
C LYS A 104 -19.34 1.67 19.67
N ARG A 105 -19.55 2.14 18.44
CA ARG A 105 -19.89 1.33 17.26
C ARG A 105 -18.69 1.05 16.34
N HIS A 106 -17.52 1.59 16.66
CA HIS A 106 -16.32 1.44 15.84
C HIS A 106 -15.39 0.41 16.48
N VAL A 107 -14.73 -0.37 15.64
CA VAL A 107 -13.67 -1.31 16.03
C VAL A 107 -12.38 -0.72 15.51
N GLU A 108 -11.46 -0.42 16.41
CA GLU A 108 -10.15 0.12 16.11
C GLU A 108 -9.08 -0.96 16.33
N LEU A 109 -8.01 -0.89 15.56
CA LEU A 109 -6.80 -1.67 15.78
C LEU A 109 -5.85 -0.86 16.66
N ALA A 110 -5.30 -1.49 17.69
CA ALA A 110 -4.40 -0.86 18.64
C ALA A 110 -3.24 -1.81 18.98
N GLY A 111 -2.09 -1.24 19.34
CA GLY A 111 -0.88 -2.00 19.67
C GLY A 111 0.38 -1.26 19.23
N VAL A 112 1.52 -1.69 19.74
CA VAL A 112 2.83 -1.12 19.36
C VAL A 112 3.10 -1.35 17.87
N ASP A 113 2.73 -2.51 17.34
CA ASP A 113 2.90 -2.84 15.92
C ASP A 113 2.00 -2.00 15.00
N VAL A 114 0.81 -1.63 15.46
CA VAL A 114 -0.06 -0.68 14.75
C VAL A 114 0.58 0.71 14.72
N ILE A 115 1.16 1.14 15.85
CA ILE A 115 1.89 2.42 15.94
C ILE A 115 3.08 2.40 14.96
N LEU A 116 3.86 1.31 14.95
CA LEU A 116 4.99 1.14 14.03
C LEU A 116 4.57 1.34 12.58
N VAL A 117 3.51 0.67 12.10
CA VAL A 117 3.03 0.82 10.71
C VAL A 117 2.67 2.27 10.39
N HIS A 118 2.00 2.97 11.30
CA HIS A 118 1.70 4.39 11.10
C HIS A 118 2.97 5.25 11.05
N ARG A 119 4.01 4.92 11.82
CA ARG A 119 5.30 5.62 11.76
C ARG A 119 6.07 5.30 10.48
N MET A 120 6.00 4.07 9.99
CA MET A 120 6.60 3.67 8.70
C MET A 120 6.06 4.48 7.52
N LEU A 121 4.87 5.08 7.59
CA LEU A 121 4.36 5.98 6.55
C LEU A 121 5.21 7.26 6.40
N LYS A 122 5.95 7.67 7.45
CA LYS A 122 6.90 8.77 7.44
C LYS A 122 8.32 8.22 7.39
N ASN A 123 8.75 7.78 6.21
CA ASN A 123 10.05 7.15 5.96
C ASN A 123 10.86 7.89 4.87
N GLN A 124 12.09 7.43 4.62
CA GLN A 124 13.05 8.05 3.69
C GLN A 124 13.53 7.07 2.60
N VAL A 125 12.66 6.18 2.12
CA VAL A 125 12.98 5.30 0.98
C VAL A 125 13.30 6.15 -0.27
N PRO A 126 14.44 5.92 -0.96
CA PRO A 126 14.96 6.83 -1.99
C PRO A 126 14.33 6.64 -3.38
N VAL A 127 13.14 6.03 -3.47
CA VAL A 127 12.40 5.81 -4.73
C VAL A 127 10.94 6.24 -4.56
N PRO A 128 10.25 6.67 -5.63
CA PRO A 128 8.90 7.23 -5.53
C PRO A 128 7.79 6.18 -5.38
N GLU A 129 8.03 4.94 -5.82
CA GLU A 129 7.04 3.86 -5.85
C GLU A 129 7.64 2.58 -5.28
N TYR A 130 7.17 2.13 -4.11
CA TYR A 130 7.82 1.03 -3.39
C TYR A 130 6.89 0.30 -2.43
N VAL A 131 7.33 -0.87 -2.00
CA VAL A 131 6.86 -1.53 -0.78
C VAL A 131 7.96 -1.41 0.27
N LEU A 132 7.67 -0.83 1.43
CA LEU A 132 8.55 -0.85 2.60
C LEU A 132 8.01 -1.89 3.59
N MET A 133 8.87 -2.73 4.13
CA MET A 133 8.46 -3.80 5.02
C MET A 133 9.46 -4.02 6.16
N THR A 134 8.99 -4.54 7.30
CA THR A 134 9.85 -4.95 8.41
C THR A 134 10.54 -6.28 8.13
N ASP A 135 11.56 -6.60 8.92
CA ASP A 135 12.27 -7.88 8.86
C ASP A 135 11.32 -9.08 9.00
N THR A 136 10.27 -8.98 9.83
CA THR A 136 9.27 -10.03 10.01
C THR A 136 8.58 -10.40 8.70
N VAL A 137 8.25 -9.40 7.86
CA VAL A 137 7.65 -9.62 6.54
C VAL A 137 8.70 -10.16 5.57
N ALA A 138 9.90 -9.55 5.53
CA ALA A 138 10.97 -9.93 4.61
C ALA A 138 11.45 -11.39 4.80
N ALA A 139 11.51 -11.84 6.06
CA ALA A 139 11.88 -13.20 6.43
C ALA A 139 10.83 -14.24 5.98
N SER A 140 9.57 -13.85 5.83
CA SER A 140 8.49 -14.70 5.34
C SER A 140 8.38 -14.77 3.82
N LEU A 141 9.21 -14.02 3.08
CA LEU A 141 9.20 -14.01 1.61
C LEU A 141 10.01 -15.18 1.03
N ASP A 142 9.57 -15.66 -0.14
CA ASP A 142 10.34 -16.59 -0.96
C ASP A 142 11.63 -15.95 -1.49
N GLU A 143 12.64 -16.77 -1.78
CA GLU A 143 13.98 -16.32 -2.18
C GLU A 143 13.96 -15.39 -3.42
N SER A 144 13.09 -15.67 -4.38
CA SER A 144 12.95 -14.85 -5.59
C SER A 144 12.50 -13.42 -5.29
N ILE A 145 11.61 -13.25 -4.31
CA ILE A 145 11.11 -11.93 -3.90
C ILE A 145 12.11 -11.26 -2.97
N ARG A 146 12.69 -12.02 -2.04
CA ARG A 146 13.69 -11.52 -1.09
C ARG A 146 14.92 -10.97 -1.82
N GLY A 147 15.33 -11.59 -2.93
CA GLY A 147 16.42 -11.10 -3.78
C GLY A 147 16.16 -9.74 -4.43
N LEU A 148 14.91 -9.27 -4.50
CA LEU A 148 14.55 -7.93 -4.97
C LEU A 148 14.61 -6.87 -3.87
N SER A 149 14.71 -7.30 -2.61
CA SER A 149 14.62 -6.41 -1.46
C SER A 149 15.97 -5.76 -1.15
N VAL A 150 15.92 -4.48 -0.83
CA VAL A 150 17.10 -3.69 -0.44
C VAL A 150 16.94 -3.29 1.03
N PRO A 151 17.93 -3.58 1.89
CA PRO A 151 17.85 -3.27 3.31
C PRO A 151 18.01 -1.76 3.58
N LEU A 152 17.31 -1.26 4.60
CA LEU A 152 17.46 0.07 5.20
C LEU A 152 17.29 -0.02 6.72
N THR A 153 17.89 0.94 7.41
CA THR A 153 17.58 1.23 8.82
C THR A 153 16.82 2.54 8.89
N HIS A 154 15.73 2.56 9.65
CA HIS A 154 14.96 3.77 9.95
C HIS A 154 14.93 3.99 11.46
N ASP A 155 15.10 5.24 11.91
CA ASP A 155 14.77 5.63 13.28
C ASP A 155 13.34 6.18 13.32
N PHE A 156 12.42 5.40 13.86
CA PHE A 156 11.02 5.79 13.98
C PHE A 156 10.75 6.41 15.34
N GLU A 157 10.17 7.62 15.34
CA GLU A 157 9.84 8.37 16.56
C GLU A 157 9.08 7.52 17.59
N GLY A 158 9.68 7.33 18.76
CA GLY A 158 9.10 6.58 19.89
C GLY A 158 9.22 5.06 19.78
N ILE A 159 9.81 4.54 18.69
CA ILE A 159 10.13 3.11 18.51
C ILE A 159 11.65 2.89 18.54
N GLY A 160 12.41 3.79 17.88
CA GLY A 160 13.86 3.70 17.75
C GLY A 160 14.29 3.11 16.40
N GLU A 161 15.57 2.71 16.32
CA GLU A 161 16.14 2.08 15.13
C GLU A 161 15.43 0.77 14.80
N THR A 162 14.94 0.69 13.57
CA THR A 162 14.16 -0.42 13.03
C THR A 162 14.76 -0.82 11.69
N SER A 163 15.15 -2.08 11.58
CA SER A 163 15.56 -2.68 10.32
C SER A 163 14.34 -2.91 9.41
N THR A 164 14.51 -2.55 8.15
CA THR A 164 13.47 -2.56 7.13
C THR A 164 14.05 -2.96 5.79
N HIS A 165 13.18 -3.36 4.88
CA HIS A 165 13.53 -3.73 3.51
C HIS A 165 12.56 -3.03 2.57
N TYR A 166 13.01 -2.59 1.40
CA TYR A 166 12.12 -2.09 0.37
C TYR A 166 12.32 -2.80 -0.97
N ILE A 167 11.24 -2.85 -1.75
CA ILE A 167 11.26 -3.28 -3.15
C ILE A 167 10.82 -2.08 -3.99
N ASP A 168 11.63 -1.69 -4.97
CA ASP A 168 11.27 -0.69 -5.96
C ASP A 168 10.26 -1.28 -6.96
N LEU A 169 9.03 -0.77 -6.91
CA LEU A 169 7.94 -1.27 -7.76
C LEU A 169 7.99 -0.72 -9.19
N ALA A 170 8.75 0.36 -9.42
CA ALA A 170 8.88 0.96 -10.75
C ALA A 170 9.85 0.18 -11.63
N THR A 171 10.89 -0.42 -11.04
CA THR A 171 11.96 -1.13 -11.76
C THR A 171 11.87 -2.66 -11.64
N SER A 172 11.16 -3.18 -10.63
CA SER A 172 10.94 -4.62 -10.50
C SER A 172 9.82 -5.09 -11.44
N GLU A 173 9.99 -6.26 -12.05
CA GLU A 173 8.88 -6.95 -12.71
C GLU A 173 8.02 -7.67 -11.66
N ALA A 174 6.71 -7.72 -11.91
CA ALA A 174 5.81 -8.50 -11.06
C ALA A 174 6.28 -9.97 -11.06
N PRO A 175 6.41 -10.61 -9.90
CA PRO A 175 6.74 -12.03 -9.83
C PRO A 175 5.71 -12.84 -10.62
N PRO A 176 6.12 -13.95 -11.27
CA PRO A 176 5.15 -14.84 -11.91
C PRO A 176 4.12 -15.28 -10.86
N ALA A 177 2.85 -15.12 -11.19
CA ALA A 177 1.76 -15.42 -10.27
C ALA A 177 1.91 -16.87 -9.74
N PRO A 178 1.74 -17.12 -8.43
CA PRO A 178 1.83 -18.46 -7.90
C PRO A 178 0.81 -19.36 -8.62
N PRO A 179 1.17 -20.62 -8.94
CA PRO A 179 0.27 -21.53 -9.62
C PRO A 179 -1.00 -21.70 -8.79
N GLN A 180 -2.15 -21.45 -9.42
CA GLN A 180 -3.44 -21.72 -8.80
C GLN A 180 -3.49 -23.21 -8.48
N ARG A 181 -3.44 -23.59 -7.19
CA ARG A 181 -3.70 -24.97 -6.79
C ARG A 181 -5.14 -25.28 -7.18
N GLY A 182 -5.29 -26.05 -8.26
CA GLY A 182 -6.57 -26.54 -8.72
C GLY A 182 -7.28 -27.24 -7.57
N LEU A 183 -8.54 -26.85 -7.37
CA LEU A 183 -9.49 -27.59 -6.56
C LEU A 183 -9.54 -29.00 -7.15
N ALA A 184 -8.96 -29.99 -6.48
CA ALA A 184 -9.12 -31.37 -6.86
C ALA A 184 -10.56 -31.77 -6.55
N ASP A 185 -11.37 -31.89 -7.59
CA ASP A 185 -12.68 -32.54 -7.54
C ASP A 185 -12.49 -33.93 -6.92
N SER A 186 -13.11 -34.12 -5.76
CA SER A 186 -13.23 -35.43 -5.12
C SER A 186 -14.49 -36.09 -5.69
N GLY A 187 -14.29 -37.00 -6.64
CA GLY A 187 -15.30 -38.00 -7.01
C GLY A 187 -15.35 -39.15 -6.01
#